data_AF-A0A968PZ27-F1
#
_entry.id   AF-A0A968PZ27-F1
#
_cell.length_a   1.000
_cell.length_b   1.000
_cell.length_c   1.000
_cell.angle_alpha   90.00
_cell.angle_beta   90.00
_cell.angle_gamma   90.00
#
_symmetry.space_group_name_H-M   'P 1'
#
loop_
_entity.id
_entity.type
_entity.pdbx_description
1 polymer ?
#
loop_
_entity_poly.entity_id
_entity_poly.type
_entity_poly.pdbx_seq_one_letter_code
_entity_poly.pdbx_strand_id
1 'polypeptide(L)' 'MAVIRSANSNQLSDHARIWYNLKCAIASSSGFKSWKGELPRGETETAPLDHLVRRYLRETLETLAY' A
#
# COMPACT_ATOMS: atom_id res chain seq x y z
N MET A 1 -13.95 -19.26 29.52
CA MET A 1 -13.28 -19.77 28.31
C MET A 1 -13.54 -18.81 27.17
N ALA A 2 -12.52 -18.08 26.70
CA ALA A 2 -12.67 -17.05 25.68
C ALA A 2 -12.82 -17.71 24.30
N VAL A 3 -13.96 -17.49 23.64
CA VAL A 3 -14.19 -17.91 22.26
C VAL A 3 -13.29 -17.07 21.37
N ILE A 4 -12.21 -17.67 20.87
CA ILE A 4 -11.43 -17.08 19.78
C ILE A 4 -12.37 -17.06 18.58
N ARG A 5 -12.90 -15.87 18.25
CA ARG A 5 -13.67 -15.65 17.02
C ARG A 5 -12.79 -16.13 15.86
N SER A 6 -13.16 -17.25 15.23
CA SER A 6 -12.62 -17.62 13.93
C SER A 6 -12.80 -16.42 13.02
N ALA A 7 -11.70 -15.74 12.69
CA ALA A 7 -11.72 -14.65 11.74
C ALA A 7 -12.28 -15.23 10.44
N ASN A 8 -13.51 -14.81 10.12
CA ASN A 8 -14.30 -15.36 9.04
C ASN A 8 -13.45 -15.25 7.77
N SER A 9 -13.12 -16.37 7.11
CA SER A 9 -12.21 -16.39 5.95
C SER A 9 -12.65 -15.40 4.86
N ASN A 10 -13.96 -15.19 4.75
CA ASN A 10 -14.58 -14.20 3.87
C ASN A 10 -14.19 -12.74 4.20
N GLN A 11 -14.03 -12.41 5.48
CA GLN A 11 -13.63 -11.08 5.93
C GLN A 11 -12.14 -10.82 5.63
N LEU A 12 -11.27 -11.83 5.80
CA LEU A 12 -9.87 -11.74 5.39
C LEU A 12 -9.73 -11.57 3.87
N SER A 13 -10.55 -12.27 3.08
CA SER A 13 -10.61 -12.10 1.62
C SER A 13 -11.11 -10.71 1.22
N ASP A 14 -12.09 -10.17 1.92
CA ASP A 14 -12.62 -8.81 1.67
C ASP A 14 -11.57 -7.74 2.00
N HIS A 15 -10.91 -7.83 3.16
CA HIS A 15 -9.79 -6.94 3.51
C HIS A 15 -8.64 -7.01 2.49
N ALA A 16 -8.29 -8.20 2.01
CA ALA A 16 -7.27 -8.37 0.98
C ALA A 16 -7.69 -7.71 -0.35
N ARG A 17 -8.96 -7.81 -0.71
CA ARG A 17 -9.53 -7.17 -1.90
C ARG A 17 -9.58 -5.65 -1.79
N ILE A 18 -9.99 -5.13 -0.63
CA ILE A 18 -9.95 -3.69 -0.33
C ILE A 18 -8.51 -3.17 -0.44
N TRP A 19 -7.56 -3.85 0.18
CA TRP A 19 -6.15 -3.48 0.12
C TRP A 19 -5.61 -3.50 -1.32
N TYR A 20 -5.97 -4.51 -2.10
CA TYR A 20 -5.59 -4.60 -3.51
C TYR A 20 -6.13 -3.40 -4.32
N ASN A 21 -7.42 -3.10 -4.20
CA ASN A 21 -8.04 -1.98 -4.90
C ASN A 21 -7.40 -0.64 -4.50
N LEU A 22 -7.12 -0.44 -3.22
CA LEU A 22 -6.44 0.76 -2.72
C LEU A 22 -5.06 0.92 -3.33
N LYS A 23 -4.26 -0.16 -3.36
CA LYS A 23 -2.94 -0.14 -4.00
C LYS A 23 -3.03 0.25 -5.48
N CYS A 24 -3.99 -0.31 -6.21
CA CYS A 24 -4.19 0.03 -7.61
C CYS A 24 -4.60 1.50 -7.81
N ALA A 25 -5.47 2.04 -6.96
CA ALA A 25 -5.88 3.45 -7.01
C ALA A 25 -4.71 4.40 -6.69
N ILE A 26 -3.87 4.06 -5.71
CA ILE A 26 -2.66 4.83 -5.40
C ILE A 26 -1.68 4.74 -6.57
N ALA A 27 -1.45 3.53 -7.10
CA ALA A 27 -0.53 3.31 -8.22
C ALA A 27 -0.95 4.06 -9.49
N SER A 28 -2.25 4.26 -9.71
CA SER A 28 -2.78 4.99 -10.85
C SER A 28 -2.76 6.51 -10.66
N SER A 29 -2.65 6.99 -9.41
CA SER A 29 -2.60 8.41 -9.08
C SER A 29 -1.38 9.12 -9.67
N SER A 30 -1.53 10.40 -9.99
CA SER A 30 -0.45 11.24 -10.53
C SER A 30 0.68 11.43 -9.52
N GLY A 31 0.36 11.65 -8.23
CA GLY A 31 1.34 11.85 -7.17
C GLY A 31 2.28 10.64 -7.02
N PHE A 32 1.72 9.43 -7.01
CA PHE A 32 2.53 8.21 -6.91
C PHE A 32 3.42 8.00 -8.14
N LYS A 33 2.93 8.29 -9.35
CA LYS A 33 3.71 8.15 -10.58
C LYS A 33 4.88 9.13 -10.63
N SER A 34 4.68 10.38 -10.22
CA SER A 34 5.74 11.38 -10.12
C SER A 34 6.77 10.98 -9.05
N TRP A 35 6.33 10.66 -7.84
CA TRP A 35 7.21 10.20 -6.76
C TRP A 35 8.01 8.95 -7.13
N LYS A 36 7.40 7.98 -7.83
CA LYS A 36 8.11 6.80 -8.32
C LYS A 36 9.21 7.16 -9.32
N GLY A 37 9.03 8.20 -10.13
CA GLY A 37 10.03 8.70 -11.06
C GLY A 37 11.22 9.40 -10.40
N GLU A 38 11.05 9.87 -9.16
CA GLU A 38 12.10 10.51 -8.36
C GLU A 38 12.96 9.48 -7.60
N LEU A 39 12.47 8.25 -7.43
CA LEU A 39 13.22 7.18 -6.78
C LEU A 39 14.43 6.72 -7.64
N PRO A 40 15.51 6.22 -7.01
CA PRO A 40 16.60 5.59 -7.73
C PRO A 40 16.10 4.40 -8.57
N ARG A 41 16.49 4.34 -9.85
CA ARG A 41 15.99 3.32 -10.81
C ARG A 41 16.11 1.88 -10.29
N GLY A 42 17.23 1.57 -9.61
CA GLY A 42 17.50 0.23 -9.06
C GLY A 42 16.54 -0.21 -7.95
N GLU A 43 15.91 0.72 -7.23
CA GLU A 43 14.94 0.39 -6.17
C GLU A 43 13.54 0.17 -6.73
N THR A 44 13.15 0.90 -7.79
CA THR A 44 11.80 0.83 -8.36
C THR A 44 11.52 -0.36 -9.27
N GLU A 45 12.56 -0.95 -9.86
CA GLU A 45 12.41 -2.05 -10.82
C GLU A 45 12.31 -3.41 -10.13
N THR A 46 12.95 -3.57 -8.97
CA THR A 46 12.93 -4.81 -8.18
C THR A 46 11.90 -4.79 -7.05
N ALA A 47 11.47 -3.60 -6.59
CA ALA A 47 10.53 -3.52 -5.48
C ALA A 47 9.10 -3.90 -5.92
N PRO A 48 8.41 -4.78 -5.17
CA PRO A 48 7.02 -5.07 -5.41
C PRO A 48 6.16 -3.83 -5.16
N LEU A 49 5.06 -3.69 -5.92
CA LEU A 49 4.15 -2.54 -5.83
C LEU A 49 3.71 -2.24 -4.40
N ASP A 50 3.51 -3.28 -3.60
CA ASP A 50 3.09 -3.18 -2.22
C ASP A 50 4.13 -2.45 -1.34
N HIS A 51 5.42 -2.68 -1.56
CA HIS A 51 6.50 -1.96 -0.87
C HIS A 51 6.54 -0.49 -1.29
N LEU A 52 6.40 -0.22 -2.59
CA LEU A 52 6.40 1.15 -3.11
C LEU A 52 5.21 1.95 -2.57
N VAL A 53 4.01 1.36 -2.54
CA VAL A 53 2.81 2.00 -1.98
C VAL A 53 2.99 2.30 -0.50
N ARG A 54 3.53 1.34 0.29
CA ARG A 54 3.78 1.56 1.71
C ARG A 54 4.80 2.67 1.97
N ARG A 55 5.86 2.74 1.16
CA ARG A 55 6.88 3.79 1.25
C ARG A 55 6.31 5.16 0.89
N TYR A 56 5.58 5.28 -0.21
CA TYR A 56 4.89 6.50 -0.60
C TYR A 56 3.93 7.00 0.50
N LEU A 57 3.13 6.11 1.08
CA LEU A 57 2.23 6.46 2.18
C LEU A 57 2.99 6.93 3.42
N ARG A 58 4.10 6.29 3.76
CA ARG A 58 4.95 6.73 4.88
C ARG A 58 5.49 8.13 4.63
N GLU A 59 6.13 8.37 3.48
CA GLU A 59 6.73 9.66 3.16
C GLU A 59 5.68 10.78 3.10
N THR A 60 4.53 10.53 2.49
CA THR A 60 3.42 11.50 2.43
C THR A 60 2.83 11.82 3.80
N LEU A 61 2.73 10.82 4.70
CA LEU A 61 2.28 11.04 6.07
C LEU A 61 3.31 11.78 6.91
N GLU A 62 4.61 11.51 6.73
CA GLU A 62 5.69 12.25 7.39
C GLU A 62 5.70 13.72 6.97
N THR A 63 5.37 14.01 5.70
CA THR A 63 5.30 15.39 5.19
C THR A 63 4.11 16.17 5.75
N LEU A 64 3.03 15.50 6.17
CA LEU A 64 1.82 16.12 6.73
C LEU A 64 1.82 16.18 8.27
N ALA A 65 2.78 15.54 8.93
CA ALA A 65 2.89 15.49 10.39
C ALA A 65 3.69 16.67 11.00
N TYR A 66 3.96 17.71 10.20
CA TYR A 66 4.67 18.93 10.57
C TYR A 66 3.70 20.11 10.60
#